data_AF-A0A7X7MBF7-F1
#
_entry.id   AF-A0A7X7MBF7-F1
#
_cell.length_a   1.000
_cell.length_b   1.000
_cell.length_c   1.000
_cell.angle_alpha   90.00
_cell.angle_beta   90.00
_cell.angle_gamma   90.00
#
_symmetry.space_group_name_H-M   'P 1'
#
loop_
_entity.id
_entity.type
_entity.pdbx_description
1 polymer ?
#
loop_
_entity_poly.entity_id
_entity_poly.type
_entity_poly.pdbx_seq_one_letter_code
_entity_poly.pdbx_strand_id
1 'polypeptide(L)'
;MTSQPPIHDYTYLSIDNNVLINNGSWATIIYINYTLTPGPHPIELRFGQAAGGVGPVNAGWWTTSSMGFGWDRWGRKAPVLANYARLADPGDGSLLTTLDYPGQASKILDRSSMVEVNDGAMLDLGGTSQSLAGLSGSGTVSNGTLIVEGLLTPAFTNRVGTITLASETTLSGNLLVDVDIRGNDCVLVTGNLVIQAGATVTIANPAQLHSDRFYTVLAASGNGRISGAFSTLANVPDDRWRLAYSRDGRAVRLYCNHPGTKLLLR
;
A
#
# COMPACT_ATOMS: atom_id res chain seq x y z
N MET A 1 -3.83 31.29 -9.21
CA MET A 1 -5.14 30.82 -8.77
C MET A 1 -5.56 31.58 -7.53
N THR A 2 -6.85 31.48 -7.20
CA THR A 2 -7.59 31.82 -5.96
C THR A 2 -8.30 33.17 -5.89
N SER A 3 -9.59 33.12 -5.57
CA SER A 3 -10.26 34.19 -4.85
C SER A 3 -10.84 33.62 -3.58
N GLN A 4 -10.58 34.33 -2.51
CA GLN A 4 -11.10 34.04 -1.21
C GLN A 4 -12.11 35.13 -0.83
N PRO A 5 -13.34 34.77 -0.46
CA PRO A 5 -14.19 35.61 0.38
C PRO A 5 -13.72 35.60 1.82
N PRO A 6 -14.33 36.37 2.71
CA PRO A 6 -13.84 36.47 4.06
C PRO A 6 -13.99 35.14 4.79
N ILE A 7 -12.87 34.63 5.25
CA ILE A 7 -12.81 33.72 6.38
C ILE A 7 -12.48 34.60 7.57
N HIS A 8 -13.24 34.38 8.64
CA HIS A 8 -13.60 35.38 9.63
C HIS A 8 -12.47 36.32 10.05
N ASP A 9 -11.25 35.85 10.35
CA ASP A 9 -10.19 36.76 10.78
C ASP A 9 -8.88 36.55 10.03
N TYR A 10 -8.45 35.30 9.84
CA TYR A 10 -7.15 35.01 9.24
C TYR A 10 -7.24 34.07 8.06
N THR A 11 -6.52 34.39 7.00
CA THR A 11 -6.27 33.47 5.90
C THR A 11 -4.88 33.60 5.36
N TYR A 12 -4.27 32.45 5.14
CA TYR A 12 -2.95 32.32 4.57
C TYR A 12 -2.98 31.30 3.44
N LEU A 13 -2.38 31.66 2.30
CA LEU A 13 -2.13 30.76 1.19
C LEU A 13 -0.68 30.92 0.76
N SER A 14 0.07 29.81 0.73
CA SER A 14 1.32 29.73 0.00
C SER A 14 1.27 28.59 -1.02
N ILE A 15 1.99 28.79 -2.13
CA ILE A 15 2.28 27.75 -3.12
C ILE A 15 3.76 27.82 -3.43
N ASP A 16 4.46 26.69 -3.46
CA ASP A 16 5.93 26.65 -3.63
C ASP A 16 6.69 27.48 -2.57
N ASN A 17 6.14 27.54 -1.34
CA ASN A 17 6.60 28.41 -0.26
C ASN A 17 6.53 29.92 -0.59
N ASN A 18 5.94 30.32 -1.71
CA ASN A 18 5.65 31.71 -2.02
C ASN A 18 4.32 32.10 -1.38
N VAL A 19 4.35 33.05 -0.44
CA VAL A 19 3.14 33.57 0.21
C VAL A 19 2.34 34.39 -0.79
N LEU A 20 1.14 33.92 -1.11
CA LEU A 20 0.25 34.55 -2.07
C LEU A 20 -0.88 35.34 -1.39
N ILE A 21 -1.39 34.82 -0.28
CA ILE A 21 -2.37 35.50 0.58
C ILE A 21 -1.86 35.44 2.01
N ASN A 22 -1.86 36.58 2.69
CA ASN A 22 -1.65 36.69 4.13
C ASN A 22 -2.53 37.83 4.64
N ASN A 23 -3.73 37.49 5.08
CA ASN A 23 -4.76 38.45 5.46
C ASN A 23 -5.22 38.21 6.88
N GLY A 24 -5.28 39.29 7.65
CA GLY A 24 -5.82 39.33 9.01
C GLY A 24 -7.07 40.20 9.15
N SER A 25 -7.71 40.55 8.03
CA SER A 25 -8.86 41.47 8.02
C SER A 25 -10.19 40.74 7.85
N TRP A 26 -11.14 41.07 8.73
CA TRP A 26 -12.53 40.62 8.66
C TRP A 26 -13.24 41.14 7.41
N ALA A 27 -14.14 40.32 6.86
CA ALA A 27 -14.99 40.66 5.70
C ALA A 27 -14.26 41.08 4.40
N THR A 28 -12.94 40.89 4.29
CA THR A 28 -12.16 41.25 3.09
C THR A 28 -12.12 40.10 2.07
N ILE A 29 -12.49 40.38 0.83
CA ILE A 29 -12.36 39.45 -0.31
C ILE A 29 -11.00 39.69 -0.98
N ILE A 30 -10.17 38.66 -1.05
CA ILE A 30 -8.84 38.73 -1.68
C ILE A 30 -8.80 37.76 -2.85
N TYR A 31 -8.41 38.25 -4.03
CA TYR A 31 -8.32 37.41 -5.20
C TYR A 31 -7.14 37.76 -6.09
N ILE A 32 -6.47 36.70 -6.50
CA ILE A 32 -5.19 36.73 -7.17
C ILE A 32 -5.17 35.68 -8.30
N ASN A 33 -4.25 35.85 -9.22
CA ASN A 33 -3.83 34.78 -10.12
C ASN A 33 -2.36 34.47 -9.86
N TYR A 34 -1.97 33.25 -10.21
CA TYR A 34 -0.65 32.67 -9.97
C TYR A 34 -0.55 31.55 -11.00
N THR A 35 0.54 31.55 -11.74
CA THR A 35 0.81 30.59 -12.82
C THR A 35 1.66 29.47 -12.24
N LEU A 36 1.23 28.23 -12.45
CA LEU A 36 1.95 27.04 -12.04
C LEU A 36 2.69 26.45 -13.23
N THR A 37 3.88 25.89 -12.98
CA THR A 37 4.52 25.01 -13.95
C THR A 37 3.77 23.68 -14.03
N PRO A 38 3.93 22.89 -15.10
CA PRO A 38 3.41 21.53 -15.11
C PRO A 38 4.00 20.69 -13.98
N GLY A 39 3.14 20.03 -13.21
CA GLY A 39 3.52 19.11 -12.15
C GLY A 39 2.90 19.42 -10.78
N PRO A 40 3.22 18.62 -9.76
CA PRO A 40 2.75 18.84 -8.40
C PRO A 40 3.43 20.04 -7.74
N HIS A 41 2.65 20.79 -6.95
CA HIS A 41 3.10 21.96 -6.22
C HIS A 41 2.68 21.86 -4.75
N PRO A 42 3.59 22.07 -3.77
CA PRO A 42 3.20 22.18 -2.38
C PRO A 42 2.27 23.38 -2.18
N ILE A 43 1.18 23.13 -1.48
CA ILE A 43 0.19 24.14 -1.09
C ILE A 43 0.07 24.15 0.42
N GLU A 44 0.09 25.34 1.01
CA GLU A 44 -0.27 25.55 2.40
C GLU A 44 -1.46 26.50 2.47
N LEU A 45 -2.50 26.06 3.15
CA LEU A 45 -3.73 26.83 3.32
C LEU A 45 -4.07 26.84 4.80
N ARG A 46 -4.08 28.02 5.42
CA ARG A 46 -4.44 28.19 6.83
C ARG A 46 -5.63 29.11 6.95
N PHE A 47 -6.53 28.74 7.86
CA PHE A 47 -7.71 29.50 8.23
C PHE A 47 -7.68 29.69 9.73
N GLY A 48 -7.92 30.91 10.19
CA GLY A 48 -7.88 31.23 11.61
C GLY A 48 -9.06 32.09 12.03
N GLN A 49 -9.42 31.93 13.29
CA GLN A 49 -10.43 32.68 14.01
C GLN A 49 -9.76 33.38 15.19
N ALA A 50 -10.09 34.65 15.41
CA ALA A 50 -9.80 35.36 16.65
C ALA A 50 -10.99 35.24 17.62
N ALA A 51 -12.17 35.78 17.25
CA ALA A 51 -13.37 35.80 18.10
C ALA A 51 -14.68 35.90 17.29
N GLY A 52 -15.82 35.50 17.87
CA GLY A 52 -17.14 35.58 17.22
C GLY A 52 -17.53 34.29 16.45
N GLY A 53 -18.43 34.43 15.48
CA GLY A 53 -18.91 33.30 14.64
C GLY A 53 -17.84 32.77 13.69
N VAL A 54 -17.96 31.51 13.25
CA VAL A 54 -16.99 30.83 12.35
C VAL A 54 -17.71 30.39 11.07
N GLY A 55 -17.03 30.48 9.92
CA GLY A 55 -17.50 29.93 8.65
C GLY A 55 -17.41 30.88 7.45
N PRO A 56 -17.93 30.49 6.29
CA PRO A 56 -17.98 31.36 5.12
C PRO A 56 -18.90 32.56 5.35
N VAL A 57 -18.42 33.77 5.01
CA VAL A 57 -19.20 35.01 5.12
C VAL A 57 -19.60 35.53 3.73
N ASN A 58 -20.85 36.00 3.60
CA ASN A 58 -21.29 36.74 2.42
C ASN A 58 -20.80 38.19 2.50
N ALA A 59 -20.00 38.63 1.53
CA ALA A 59 -19.52 40.01 1.46
C ALA A 59 -19.28 40.41 -0.01
N GLY A 60 -19.54 41.67 -0.35
CA GLY A 60 -19.27 42.24 -1.69
C GLY A 60 -19.83 41.38 -2.83
N TRP A 61 -18.97 41.02 -3.79
CA TRP A 61 -19.33 40.18 -4.94
C TRP A 61 -19.38 38.68 -4.60
N TRP A 62 -18.98 38.29 -3.39
CA TRP A 62 -19.09 36.93 -2.90
C TRP A 62 -20.38 36.72 -2.14
N THR A 63 -21.40 36.28 -2.86
CA THR A 63 -22.79 36.18 -2.39
C THR A 63 -23.19 34.77 -1.95
N THR A 64 -22.24 33.91 -1.55
CA THR A 64 -22.50 32.54 -1.08
C THR A 64 -21.82 32.19 0.23
N SER A 65 -22.57 31.55 1.14
CA SER A 65 -22.04 30.98 2.39
C SER A 65 -21.73 29.49 2.24
N SER A 66 -21.92 28.93 1.05
CA SER A 66 -21.64 27.53 0.79
C SER A 66 -20.13 27.28 0.69
N MET A 67 -19.31 28.30 0.45
CA MET A 67 -17.88 28.14 0.22
C MET A 67 -17.11 29.32 0.81
N GLY A 68 -16.15 29.03 1.70
CA GLY A 68 -15.27 30.03 2.31
C GLY A 68 -13.96 30.26 1.55
N PHE A 69 -13.59 29.35 0.66
CA PHE A 69 -12.43 29.46 -0.21
C PHE A 69 -12.78 28.87 -1.56
N GLY A 70 -12.56 29.63 -2.64
CA GLY A 70 -12.81 29.15 -3.98
C GLY A 70 -11.59 29.25 -4.88
N TRP A 71 -11.53 28.34 -5.83
CA TRP A 71 -10.49 28.32 -6.84
C TRP A 71 -11.10 28.42 -8.23
N ASP A 72 -10.46 29.24 -9.06
CA ASP A 72 -10.74 29.36 -10.49
C ASP A 72 -9.58 28.67 -11.23
N ARG A 73 -9.87 27.49 -11.78
CA ARG A 73 -8.93 26.68 -12.57
C ARG A 73 -8.38 27.38 -13.81
N TRP A 74 -9.08 28.43 -14.29
CA TRP A 74 -8.64 29.22 -15.43
C TRP A 74 -7.95 30.53 -15.03
N GLY A 75 -7.85 30.82 -13.73
CA GLY A 75 -7.06 31.93 -13.20
C GLY A 75 -7.49 33.32 -13.68
N ARG A 76 -8.79 33.55 -13.92
CA ARG A 76 -9.30 34.78 -14.57
C ARG A 76 -9.19 36.04 -13.72
N LYS A 77 -8.97 35.91 -12.40
CA LYS A 77 -8.82 37.04 -11.45
C LYS A 77 -9.95 38.08 -11.61
N ALA A 78 -11.20 37.63 -11.54
CA ALA A 78 -12.36 38.48 -11.76
C ALA A 78 -13.36 38.34 -10.61
N PRO A 79 -14.02 39.42 -10.16
CA PRO A 79 -14.98 39.40 -9.08
C PRO A 79 -16.35 38.84 -9.53
N VAL A 80 -16.35 37.60 -10.00
CA VAL A 80 -17.53 36.90 -10.54
C VAL A 80 -17.62 35.54 -9.85
N LEU A 81 -18.58 35.38 -8.93
CA LEU A 81 -18.71 34.20 -8.08
C LEU A 81 -18.75 32.88 -8.89
N ALA A 82 -19.42 32.87 -10.05
CA ALA A 82 -19.57 31.69 -10.89
C ALA A 82 -18.25 31.15 -11.47
N ASN A 83 -17.16 31.92 -11.42
CA ASN A 83 -15.84 31.45 -11.88
C ASN A 83 -15.15 30.55 -10.85
N TYR A 84 -15.63 30.53 -9.61
CA TYR A 84 -14.97 29.85 -8.50
C TYR A 84 -15.72 28.60 -8.08
N ALA A 85 -14.98 27.51 -7.91
CA ALA A 85 -15.49 26.23 -7.41
C ALA A 85 -14.93 25.94 -6.01
N ARG A 86 -15.58 25.02 -5.28
CA ARG A 86 -15.02 24.49 -4.04
C ARG A 86 -13.75 23.71 -4.36
N LEU A 87 -12.74 23.84 -3.51
CA LEU A 87 -11.63 22.91 -3.51
C LEU A 87 -12.15 21.59 -2.93
N ALA A 88 -12.52 20.67 -3.81
CA ALA A 88 -13.01 19.34 -3.46
C ALA A 88 -12.07 18.33 -4.11
N ASP A 89 -11.32 17.61 -3.27
CA ASP A 89 -10.41 16.58 -3.74
C ASP A 89 -11.20 15.28 -4.01
N PRO A 90 -11.09 14.68 -5.22
CA PRO A 90 -11.73 13.41 -5.53
C PRO A 90 -11.10 12.20 -4.81
N GLY A 91 -9.97 12.37 -4.13
CA GLY A 91 -9.27 11.28 -3.42
C GLY A 91 -8.47 10.35 -4.33
N ASP A 92 -8.36 10.65 -5.63
CA ASP A 92 -7.61 9.85 -6.62
C ASP A 92 -6.20 10.42 -6.91
N GLY A 93 -5.79 11.48 -6.21
CA GLY A 93 -4.51 12.14 -6.41
C GLY A 93 -4.45 13.10 -7.60
N SER A 94 -5.56 13.31 -8.33
CA SER A 94 -5.61 14.18 -9.51
C SER A 94 -5.62 15.68 -9.19
N LEU A 95 -5.97 16.06 -7.95
CA LEU A 95 -6.04 17.46 -7.50
C LEU A 95 -5.13 17.73 -6.30
N LEU A 96 -5.38 17.09 -5.16
CA LEU A 96 -4.49 17.08 -4.02
C LEU A 96 -3.84 15.71 -3.90
N THR A 97 -2.56 15.70 -3.58
CA THR A 97 -1.82 14.46 -3.36
C THR A 97 -0.82 14.68 -2.23
N THR A 98 -0.68 13.67 -1.39
CA THR A 98 0.43 13.59 -0.45
C THR A 98 1.60 12.96 -1.19
N LEU A 99 2.22 13.74 -2.08
CA LEU A 99 3.53 13.38 -2.61
C LEU A 99 4.58 13.69 -1.55
N ASP A 100 5.54 12.79 -1.42
CA ASP A 100 6.75 13.02 -0.65
C ASP A 100 7.40 14.29 -1.21
N TYR A 101 7.46 15.34 -0.40
CA TYR A 101 8.26 16.52 -0.71
C TYR A 101 9.70 16.06 -0.93
N PRO A 102 10.43 16.55 -1.95
CA PRO A 102 11.81 16.15 -2.16
C PRO A 102 12.62 16.46 -0.89
N GLY A 103 12.98 15.40 -0.15
CA GLY A 103 13.76 15.50 1.08
C GLY A 103 13.06 15.11 2.39
N GLN A 104 11.77 14.74 2.44
CA GLN A 104 11.18 14.15 3.67
C GLN A 104 10.11 13.08 3.44
N ALA A 105 10.30 11.99 4.19
CA ALA A 105 9.56 10.72 4.25
C ALA A 105 9.44 9.99 2.90
N SER A 106 10.45 9.16 2.58
CA SER A 106 10.24 8.10 1.61
C SER A 106 9.13 7.19 2.13
N LYS A 107 8.15 6.80 1.29
CA LYS A 107 7.19 5.69 1.55
C LYS A 107 7.89 4.32 1.66
N ILE A 108 9.06 4.27 2.29
CA ILE A 108 9.88 3.10 2.49
C ILE A 108 9.82 2.77 3.98
N LEU A 109 9.31 1.58 4.27
CA LEU A 109 9.36 1.01 5.60
C LEU A 109 10.81 0.73 5.97
N ASP A 110 11.15 0.88 7.26
CA ASP A 110 12.47 0.51 7.73
C ASP A 110 12.72 -0.98 7.44
N ARG A 111 13.91 -1.31 6.94
CA ARG A 111 14.26 -2.69 6.57
C ARG A 111 14.10 -3.70 7.71
N SER A 112 14.27 -3.25 8.96
CA SER A 112 14.09 -4.06 10.17
C SER A 112 12.63 -4.29 10.56
N SER A 113 11.68 -3.69 9.82
CA SER A 113 10.25 -3.80 10.13
C SER A 113 9.74 -5.22 9.94
N MET A 114 8.93 -5.63 10.91
CA MET A 114 8.00 -6.76 10.77
C MET A 114 6.61 -6.17 10.50
N VAL A 115 6.02 -6.54 9.37
CA VAL A 115 4.76 -5.95 8.90
C VAL A 115 3.65 -6.98 8.94
N GLU A 116 2.52 -6.58 9.50
CA GLU A 116 1.30 -7.37 9.54
C GLU A 116 0.29 -6.80 8.55
N VAL A 117 -0.19 -7.64 7.63
CA VAL A 117 -1.23 -7.27 6.67
C VAL A 117 -2.45 -8.14 6.95
N ASN A 118 -3.38 -7.61 7.73
CA ASN A 118 -4.60 -8.31 8.11
C ASN A 118 -5.49 -8.66 6.92
N ASP A 119 -6.41 -9.60 7.13
CA ASP A 119 -7.44 -9.93 6.14
C ASP A 119 -8.23 -8.67 5.71
N GLY A 120 -8.48 -8.55 4.41
CA GLY A 120 -9.10 -7.35 3.81
C GLY A 120 -8.20 -6.10 3.74
N ALA A 121 -7.01 -6.12 4.34
CA ALA A 121 -6.05 -5.01 4.23
C ALA A 121 -5.14 -5.17 3.01
N MET A 122 -4.63 -4.03 2.53
CA MET A 122 -3.66 -3.97 1.44
C MET A 122 -2.46 -3.12 1.85
N LEU A 123 -1.26 -3.69 1.73
CA LEU A 123 -0.01 -2.94 1.73
C LEU A 123 0.31 -2.56 0.29
N ASP A 124 0.15 -1.27 -0.02
CA ASP A 124 0.56 -0.66 -1.28
C ASP A 124 2.00 -0.14 -1.15
N LEU A 125 2.92 -0.68 -1.95
CA LEU A 125 4.33 -0.28 -1.95
C LEU A 125 4.60 0.99 -2.78
N GLY A 126 3.57 1.60 -3.40
CA GLY A 126 3.66 2.88 -4.09
C GLY A 126 4.59 2.88 -5.31
N GLY A 127 4.76 1.74 -5.96
CA GLY A 127 5.71 1.50 -7.06
C GLY A 127 7.17 1.37 -6.63
N THR A 128 7.45 1.38 -5.32
CA THR A 128 8.82 1.36 -4.78
C THR A 128 9.32 -0.05 -4.47
N SER A 129 10.63 -0.20 -4.32
CA SER A 129 11.26 -1.41 -3.82
C SER A 129 11.45 -1.33 -2.31
N GLN A 130 10.97 -2.32 -1.56
CA GLN A 130 11.09 -2.38 -0.11
C GLN A 130 11.60 -3.74 0.37
N SER A 131 12.39 -3.73 1.43
CA SER A 131 12.86 -4.92 2.13
C SER A 131 12.25 -4.96 3.52
N LEU A 132 11.79 -6.13 3.97
CA LEU A 132 11.21 -6.32 5.29
C LEU A 132 11.90 -7.47 6.03
N ALA A 133 12.11 -7.30 7.33
CA ALA A 133 12.59 -8.35 8.22
C ALA A 133 11.50 -9.41 8.48
N GLY A 134 10.23 -9.11 8.24
CA GLY A 134 9.17 -10.10 8.28
C GLY A 134 7.86 -9.58 7.70
N LEU A 135 7.03 -10.53 7.25
CA LEU A 135 5.69 -10.27 6.73
C LEU A 135 4.74 -11.35 7.26
N SER A 136 3.62 -10.94 7.84
CA SER A 136 2.59 -11.85 8.33
C SER A 136 1.18 -11.37 7.99
N GLY A 137 0.21 -12.28 8.12
CA GLY A 137 -1.21 -11.98 7.97
C GLY A 137 -1.84 -12.55 6.70
N SER A 138 -3.05 -12.12 6.38
CA SER A 138 -3.87 -12.70 5.28
C SER A 138 -4.28 -11.70 4.20
N GLY A 139 -3.76 -10.48 4.24
CA GLY A 139 -4.08 -9.45 3.27
C GLY A 139 -3.25 -9.55 1.99
N THR A 140 -3.16 -8.42 1.28
CA THR A 140 -2.48 -8.32 -0.01
C THR A 140 -1.31 -7.33 0.04
N VAL A 141 -0.16 -7.70 -0.51
CA VAL A 141 0.93 -6.76 -0.80
C VAL A 141 0.97 -6.50 -2.31
N SER A 142 1.05 -5.25 -2.73
CA SER A 142 0.92 -4.88 -4.15
C SER A 142 1.72 -3.64 -4.56
N ASN A 143 1.70 -3.36 -5.87
CA ASN A 143 2.19 -2.12 -6.47
C ASN A 143 3.63 -1.76 -6.07
N GLY A 144 4.60 -2.61 -6.43
CA GLY A 144 6.03 -2.39 -6.18
C GLY A 144 6.83 -3.68 -6.17
N THR A 145 8.04 -3.61 -5.62
CA THR A 145 8.92 -4.77 -5.41
C THR A 145 9.12 -5.03 -3.93
N LEU A 146 8.96 -6.27 -3.49
CA LEU A 146 9.12 -6.69 -2.10
C LEU A 146 10.30 -7.65 -1.96
N ILE A 147 11.11 -7.49 -0.92
CA ILE A 147 12.09 -8.47 -0.47
C ILE A 147 11.75 -8.86 0.97
N VAL A 148 11.45 -10.13 1.22
CA VAL A 148 11.23 -10.66 2.58
C VAL A 148 12.48 -11.40 3.04
N GLU A 149 13.17 -10.82 4.01
CA GLU A 149 14.49 -11.27 4.45
C GLU A 149 14.46 -12.18 5.66
N GLY A 150 13.43 -12.05 6.50
CA GLY A 150 13.18 -12.95 7.61
C GLY A 150 11.91 -13.75 7.40
N LEU A 151 11.01 -13.71 8.38
CA LEU A 151 9.89 -14.65 8.46
C LEU A 151 8.71 -14.21 7.58
N LEU A 152 8.25 -15.09 6.70
CA LEU A 152 6.96 -14.99 6.01
C LEU A 152 5.98 -15.97 6.67
N THR A 153 4.91 -15.46 7.27
CA THR A 153 3.88 -16.29 7.95
C THR A 153 2.49 -15.95 7.44
N PRO A 154 1.97 -16.67 6.44
CA PRO A 154 0.58 -16.53 6.03
C PRO A 154 -0.35 -16.70 7.23
N ALA A 155 -1.37 -15.86 7.35
CA ALA A 155 -2.39 -15.92 8.39
C ALA A 155 -1.94 -15.87 9.86
N PHE A 156 -0.70 -15.47 10.13
CA PHE A 156 -0.03 -15.46 11.45
C PHE A 156 0.29 -16.86 11.97
N THR A 157 1.03 -16.94 13.08
CA THR A 157 1.46 -18.23 13.64
C THR A 157 0.30 -19.00 14.26
N ASN A 158 0.34 -20.33 14.13
CA ASN A 158 -0.67 -21.27 14.62
C ASN A 158 -2.06 -21.06 14.00
N ARG A 159 -2.12 -20.50 12.79
CA ARG A 159 -3.39 -20.29 12.10
C ARG A 159 -3.22 -20.51 10.61
N VAL A 160 -3.96 -21.48 10.07
CA VAL A 160 -3.98 -21.72 8.63
C VAL A 160 -4.68 -20.59 7.88
N GLY A 161 -4.03 -20.07 6.84
CA GLY A 161 -4.65 -19.22 5.83
C GLY A 161 -3.71 -18.75 4.73
N THR A 162 -4.10 -17.69 4.04
CA THR A 162 -3.45 -17.26 2.80
C THR A 162 -3.05 -15.81 2.87
N ILE A 163 -1.82 -15.49 2.47
CA ILE A 163 -1.39 -14.12 2.14
C ILE A 163 -1.23 -13.98 0.62
N THR A 164 -1.59 -12.82 0.08
CA THR A 164 -1.47 -12.56 -1.36
C THR A 164 -0.30 -11.63 -1.67
N LEU A 165 0.57 -12.08 -2.57
CA LEU A 165 1.68 -11.30 -3.13
C LEU A 165 1.33 -10.91 -4.57
N ALA A 166 0.80 -9.70 -4.71
CA ALA A 166 0.52 -9.04 -5.98
C ALA A 166 1.66 -8.12 -6.45
N SER A 167 2.73 -8.01 -5.66
CA SER A 167 3.99 -7.36 -6.01
C SER A 167 5.00 -8.36 -6.61
N GLU A 168 6.00 -7.84 -7.31
CA GLU A 168 7.21 -8.61 -7.62
C GLU A 168 7.94 -8.90 -6.31
N THR A 169 8.11 -10.16 -5.94
CA THR A 169 8.60 -10.54 -4.62
C THR A 169 9.83 -11.43 -4.69
N THR A 170 10.83 -11.14 -3.86
CA THR A 170 11.94 -12.04 -3.56
C THR A 170 11.82 -12.52 -2.11
N LEU A 171 11.84 -13.84 -1.91
CA LEU A 171 11.92 -14.43 -0.57
C LEU A 171 13.34 -14.96 -0.36
N SER A 172 14.06 -14.37 0.59
CA SER A 172 15.40 -14.83 1.00
C SER A 172 15.41 -15.44 2.40
N GLY A 173 14.38 -15.18 3.20
CA GLY A 173 14.22 -15.71 4.54
C GLY A 173 13.48 -17.04 4.62
N ASN A 174 12.69 -17.22 5.68
CA ASN A 174 11.99 -18.46 5.99
C ASN A 174 10.48 -18.30 5.74
N LEU A 175 9.89 -19.22 4.98
CA LEU A 175 8.44 -19.43 4.96
C LEU A 175 8.05 -20.36 6.11
N LEU A 176 7.24 -19.88 7.05
CA LEU A 176 6.60 -20.72 8.05
C LEU A 176 5.23 -21.17 7.54
N VAL A 177 4.97 -22.47 7.59
CA VAL A 177 3.71 -23.07 7.14
C VAL A 177 3.02 -23.77 8.30
N ASP A 178 1.93 -23.19 8.79
CA ASP A 178 0.99 -23.87 9.67
C ASP A 178 0.18 -24.91 8.90
N VAL A 179 -0.11 -26.03 9.57
CA VAL A 179 -0.90 -27.13 9.02
C VAL A 179 -1.92 -27.53 10.06
N ASP A 180 -3.17 -27.64 9.64
CA ASP A 180 -4.25 -28.16 10.47
C ASP A 180 -5.22 -29.06 9.70
N ILE A 181 -6.31 -29.44 10.36
CA ILE A 181 -7.34 -30.28 9.75
C ILE A 181 -8.08 -29.61 8.58
N ARG A 182 -8.07 -28.27 8.51
CA ARG A 182 -8.70 -27.46 7.46
C ARG A 182 -7.78 -27.31 6.25
N GLY A 183 -6.47 -27.43 6.43
CA GLY A 183 -5.50 -27.38 5.34
C GLY A 183 -4.13 -26.96 5.80
N ASN A 184 -3.48 -26.11 5.00
CA ASN A 184 -2.18 -25.54 5.31
C ASN A 184 -2.11 -24.09 4.85
N ASP A 185 -1.15 -23.36 5.39
CA ASP A 185 -0.83 -22.03 4.91
C ASP A 185 -0.43 -22.01 3.44
N CYS A 186 -0.88 -20.98 2.73
CA CYS A 186 -0.53 -20.76 1.34
C CYS A 186 -0.08 -19.32 1.11
N VAL A 187 0.93 -19.14 0.26
CA VAL A 187 1.21 -17.83 -0.35
C VAL A 187 0.59 -17.85 -1.75
N LEU A 188 -0.39 -16.98 -1.98
CA LEU A 188 -0.97 -16.77 -3.30
C LEU A 188 -0.14 -15.71 -4.05
N VAL A 189 0.34 -16.05 -5.23
CA VAL A 189 1.23 -15.20 -6.04
C VAL A 189 0.47 -14.74 -7.29
N THR A 190 0.22 -13.43 -7.42
CA THR A 190 -0.39 -12.83 -8.62
C THR A 190 0.57 -11.92 -9.38
N GLY A 191 1.60 -11.38 -8.72
CA GLY A 191 2.84 -10.86 -9.35
C GLY A 191 3.82 -12.00 -9.63
N ASN A 192 5.12 -11.82 -9.49
CA ASN A 192 6.08 -12.94 -9.46
C ASN A 192 6.71 -13.16 -8.09
N LEU A 193 7.10 -14.40 -7.80
CA LEU A 193 7.87 -14.79 -6.62
C LEU A 193 9.16 -15.49 -7.04
N VAL A 194 10.29 -14.95 -6.60
CA VAL A 194 11.61 -15.58 -6.71
C VAL A 194 12.02 -16.08 -5.33
N ILE A 195 12.25 -17.39 -5.21
CA ILE A 195 12.82 -18.02 -4.03
C ILE A 195 14.35 -17.94 -4.16
N GLN A 196 14.98 -17.13 -3.34
CA GLN A 196 16.43 -16.90 -3.40
C GLN A 196 17.19 -18.10 -2.82
N ALA A 197 18.40 -18.34 -3.33
CA ALA A 197 19.30 -19.34 -2.75
C ALA A 197 19.53 -19.04 -1.26
N GLY A 198 19.40 -20.07 -0.42
CA GLY A 198 19.44 -19.95 1.04
C GLY A 198 18.08 -19.83 1.72
N ALA A 199 17.00 -19.48 0.99
CA ALA A 199 15.66 -19.42 1.57
C ALA A 199 15.20 -20.81 2.05
N THR A 200 14.46 -20.82 3.16
CA THR A 200 14.01 -22.05 3.82
C THR A 200 12.50 -22.11 3.94
N VAL A 201 11.96 -23.31 4.13
CA VAL A 201 10.59 -23.52 4.57
C VAL A 201 10.57 -24.38 5.83
N THR A 202 9.75 -24.01 6.80
CA THR A 202 9.60 -24.72 8.07
C THR A 202 8.12 -25.06 8.27
N ILE A 203 7.81 -26.31 8.61
CA ILE A 203 6.46 -26.70 8.97
C ILE A 203 6.26 -26.44 10.47
N ALA A 204 5.28 -25.62 10.85
CA ALA A 204 5.07 -25.25 12.25
C ALA A 204 4.50 -26.41 13.07
N ASN A 205 3.55 -27.16 12.50
CA ASN A 205 2.85 -28.25 13.19
C ASN A 205 3.02 -29.60 12.46
N PRO A 206 4.23 -30.19 12.41
CA PRO A 206 4.47 -31.42 11.65
C PRO A 206 3.64 -32.61 12.08
N ALA A 207 3.18 -32.65 13.33
CA ALA A 207 2.30 -33.70 13.82
C ALA A 207 0.92 -33.71 13.14
N GLN A 208 0.51 -32.60 12.51
CA GLN A 208 -0.75 -32.50 11.76
C GLN A 208 -0.60 -32.93 10.29
N LEU A 209 0.61 -33.27 9.85
CA LEU A 209 0.85 -33.76 8.50
C LEU A 209 0.37 -35.21 8.34
N HIS A 210 -0.49 -35.42 7.35
CA HIS A 210 -0.88 -36.74 6.84
C HIS A 210 -0.09 -37.09 5.58
N SER A 211 0.53 -38.28 5.58
CA SER A 211 1.45 -38.72 4.52
C SER A 211 0.77 -39.09 3.20
N ASP A 212 -0.56 -39.16 3.16
CA ASP A 212 -1.38 -39.44 1.97
C ASP A 212 -1.91 -38.17 1.29
N ARG A 213 -1.52 -36.98 1.78
CA ARG A 213 -1.96 -35.67 1.26
C ARG A 213 -0.85 -34.89 0.59
N PHE A 214 -1.27 -33.98 -0.29
CA PHE A 214 -0.43 -32.91 -0.85
C PHE A 214 -0.85 -31.57 -0.24
N TYR A 215 0.12 -30.77 0.18
CA TYR A 215 -0.11 -29.45 0.78
C TYR A 215 0.45 -28.40 -0.16
N THR A 216 -0.39 -27.50 -0.69
CA THR A 216 0.09 -26.45 -1.59
C THR A 216 0.53 -25.26 -0.75
N VAL A 217 1.83 -25.00 -0.71
CA VAL A 217 2.42 -23.95 0.14
C VAL A 217 2.63 -22.65 -0.63
N LEU A 218 2.82 -22.73 -1.94
CA LEU A 218 2.84 -21.59 -2.86
C LEU A 218 1.93 -21.91 -4.05
N ALA A 219 1.10 -20.96 -4.44
CA ALA A 219 0.24 -21.08 -5.62
C ALA A 219 0.28 -19.78 -6.43
N ALA A 220 0.57 -19.86 -7.72
CA ALA A 220 0.52 -18.71 -8.63
C ALA A 220 -0.79 -18.70 -9.42
N SER A 221 -1.40 -17.52 -9.55
CA SER A 221 -2.63 -17.30 -10.31
C SER A 221 -2.46 -16.15 -11.29
N GLY A 222 -3.40 -16.02 -12.24
CA GLY A 222 -3.31 -15.02 -13.31
C GLY A 222 -2.00 -15.14 -14.11
N ASN A 223 -1.27 -14.03 -14.21
CA ASN A 223 0.02 -13.97 -14.90
C ASN A 223 1.21 -14.32 -14.00
N GLY A 224 0.99 -14.52 -12.71
CA GLY A 224 2.09 -14.72 -11.77
C GLY A 224 2.87 -16.02 -11.96
N ARG A 225 4.13 -16.00 -11.53
CA ARG A 225 5.05 -17.14 -11.59
C ARG A 225 5.87 -17.28 -10.32
N ILE A 226 6.17 -18.53 -9.97
CA ILE A 226 7.10 -18.91 -8.92
C ILE A 226 8.35 -19.48 -9.59
N SER A 227 9.52 -19.02 -9.15
CA SER A 227 10.82 -19.49 -9.63
C SER A 227 11.82 -19.62 -8.48
N GLY A 228 12.93 -20.31 -8.73
CA GLY A 228 13.87 -20.69 -7.67
C GLY A 228 13.41 -21.91 -6.87
N ALA A 229 14.16 -22.24 -5.82
CA ALA A 229 13.87 -23.38 -4.95
C ALA A 229 14.35 -23.12 -3.52
N PHE A 230 13.58 -23.59 -2.54
CA PHE A 230 14.01 -23.60 -1.14
C PHE A 230 15.20 -24.52 -0.96
N SER A 231 16.20 -24.04 -0.23
CA SER A 231 17.42 -24.79 0.06
C SER A 231 17.22 -25.81 1.18
N THR A 232 16.25 -25.61 2.05
CA THR A 232 15.96 -26.49 3.18
C THR A 232 14.46 -26.57 3.47
N LEU A 233 13.98 -27.79 3.72
CA LEU A 233 12.68 -28.08 4.31
C LEU A 233 12.93 -28.59 5.74
N ALA A 234 12.51 -27.82 6.73
CA ALA A 234 12.76 -28.06 8.14
C ALA A 234 11.50 -28.49 8.90
N ASN A 235 11.74 -29.15 10.05
CA ASN A 235 10.70 -29.59 10.99
C ASN A 235 9.62 -30.47 10.34
N VAL A 236 10.03 -31.48 9.57
CA VAL A 236 9.14 -32.51 9.01
C VAL A 236 9.31 -33.84 9.76
N PRO A 237 8.28 -34.72 9.78
CA PRO A 237 8.30 -35.95 10.57
C PRO A 237 9.47 -36.89 10.28
N ASP A 238 9.85 -37.02 9.00
CA ASP A 238 10.92 -37.90 8.54
C ASP A 238 11.46 -37.45 7.18
N ASP A 239 12.49 -38.16 6.70
CA ASP A 239 13.21 -37.87 5.48
C ASP A 239 12.47 -38.23 4.20
N ARG A 240 11.19 -38.62 4.23
CA ARG A 240 10.40 -38.86 3.00
C ARG A 240 9.69 -37.61 2.51
N TRP A 241 9.59 -36.58 3.34
CA TRP A 241 8.91 -35.34 3.00
C TRP A 241 9.74 -34.50 2.02
N ARG A 242 9.10 -34.03 0.96
CA ARG A 242 9.74 -33.31 -0.16
C ARG A 242 8.85 -32.18 -0.65
N LEU A 243 9.49 -31.19 -1.27
CA LEU A 243 8.82 -30.16 -2.06
C LEU A 243 8.83 -30.56 -3.53
N ALA A 244 7.67 -30.56 -4.16
CA ALA A 244 7.51 -30.66 -5.60
C ALA A 244 7.26 -29.27 -6.18
N TYR A 245 8.06 -28.90 -7.18
CA TYR A 245 7.93 -27.65 -7.93
C TYR A 245 7.27 -27.98 -9.28
N SER A 246 6.18 -27.31 -9.60
CA SER A 246 5.53 -27.51 -10.89
C SER A 246 6.38 -26.91 -12.01
N ARG A 247 6.46 -27.61 -13.15
CA ARG A 247 7.30 -27.18 -14.29
C ARG A 247 6.86 -25.86 -14.91
N ASP A 248 5.59 -25.53 -14.79
CA ASP A 248 4.99 -24.29 -15.27
C ASP A 248 5.19 -23.10 -14.30
N GLY A 249 5.87 -23.32 -13.17
CA GLY A 249 6.10 -22.30 -12.14
C GLY A 249 4.81 -21.84 -11.46
N ARG A 250 3.77 -22.68 -11.42
CA ARG A 250 2.46 -22.35 -10.84
C ARG A 250 2.25 -22.81 -9.41
N ALA A 251 3.01 -23.78 -8.92
CA ALA A 251 2.80 -24.29 -7.57
C ALA A 251 4.06 -24.90 -6.97
N VAL A 252 4.19 -24.78 -5.65
CA VAL A 252 5.09 -25.58 -4.83
C VAL A 252 4.25 -26.36 -3.82
N ARG A 253 4.44 -27.68 -3.78
CA ARG A 253 3.66 -28.59 -2.94
C ARG A 253 4.55 -29.42 -2.05
N LEU A 254 4.22 -29.50 -0.77
CA LEU A 254 4.78 -30.45 0.16
C LEU A 254 4.04 -31.80 0.04
N TYR A 255 4.79 -32.89 0.03
CA TYR A 255 4.24 -34.26 0.00
C TYR A 255 5.19 -35.25 0.68
N CYS A 256 4.66 -36.40 1.07
CA CYS A 256 5.44 -37.53 1.56
C CYS A 256 5.72 -38.52 0.42
N ASN A 257 7.00 -38.83 0.18
CA ASN A 257 7.41 -39.78 -0.85
C ASN A 257 7.33 -41.23 -0.33
N HIS A 258 6.33 -42.00 -0.76
CA HIS A 258 6.26 -43.42 -0.44
C HIS A 258 7.01 -44.27 -1.49
N PRO A 259 7.77 -45.30 -1.07
CA PRO A 259 8.37 -46.26 -2.00
C PRO A 259 7.32 -46.83 -2.96
N GLY A 260 7.54 -46.69 -4.27
CA GLY A 260 6.61 -47.17 -5.31
C GLY A 260 5.60 -46.14 -5.83
N THR A 261 5.57 -44.91 -5.29
CA THR A 261 4.69 -43.84 -5.80
C THR A 261 5.24 -43.29 -7.12
N LYS A 262 4.57 -43.59 -8.23
CA LYS A 262 4.79 -42.90 -9.50
C LYS A 262 4.17 -41.51 -9.42
N LEU A 263 4.97 -40.46 -9.54
CA LEU A 263 4.49 -39.10 -9.71
C LEU A 263 3.68 -39.02 -11.01
N LEU A 264 2.38 -38.73 -10.92
CA LEU A 264 1.60 -38.30 -12.09
C LEU A 264 1.89 -36.80 -12.28
N LEU A 265 2.90 -36.49 -13.08
CA LEU A 265 3.09 -35.14 -13.60
C LEU A 265 1.94 -34.87 -14.57
N ARG A 266 1.01 -33.99 -14.19
CA ARG A 266 0.13 -33.29 -15.12
C ARG A 266 0.58 -31.85 -15.21
#